data_AF-A0A1B2ETW3-F1
#
_entry.id   AF-A0A1B2ETW3-F1
#
_cell.length_a   1.000
_cell.length_b   1.000
_cell.length_c   1.000
_cell.angle_alpha   90.00
_cell.angle_beta   90.00
_cell.angle_gamma   90.00
#
_symmetry.space_group_name_H-M   'P 1'
#
loop_
_entity.id
_entity.type
_entity.pdbx_description
1 polymer ?
#
loop_
_entity_poly.entity_id
_entity_poly.type
_entity_poly.pdbx_seq_one_letter_code
_entity_poly.pdbx_strand_id
1 'polypeptide(L)'
;MSKQTQSIRREQEDRAEALEAYLLEHAPGLREHYAAQYSAFSQLEDDAYAHHPDPTPDDIAAAEAAEAALPSKKRTEAQLRRSFAPLAVHLPSEIKRKRKLFVQQGQRAWNRANPTPLTWELERTLAAEFIKAFGH
;
A
#
# COMPACT_ATOMS: atom_id res chain seq x y z
N MET A 1 -0.65 20.84 -18.18
CA MET A 1 -0.37 21.03 -16.74
C MET A 1 0.90 21.86 -16.63
N SER A 2 0.88 22.96 -15.87
CA SER A 2 1.93 23.98 -15.92
C SER A 2 3.20 23.54 -15.17
N LYS A 3 4.36 24.02 -15.62
CA LYS A 3 5.68 23.76 -15.00
C LYS A 3 5.73 24.14 -13.52
N GLN A 4 4.89 25.08 -13.10
CA GLN A 4 4.76 25.55 -11.72
C GLN A 4 4.10 24.53 -10.79
N THR A 5 3.18 23.69 -11.30
CA THR A 5 2.60 22.61 -10.50
C THR A 5 3.59 21.46 -10.27
N GLN A 6 4.50 21.24 -11.23
CA GLN A 6 5.54 20.22 -11.11
C GLN A 6 6.65 20.61 -10.12
N SER A 7 7.04 21.90 -10.05
CA SER A 7 8.03 22.36 -9.08
C SER A 7 7.51 22.30 -7.65
N ILE A 8 6.28 22.75 -7.40
CA ILE A 8 5.65 22.68 -6.08
C ILE A 8 5.53 21.23 -5.59
N ARG A 9 5.22 20.30 -6.50
CA ARG A 9 5.12 18.88 -6.15
C ARG A 9 6.47 18.29 -5.77
N ARG A 10 7.54 18.61 -6.49
CA ARG A 10 8.90 18.16 -6.15
C ARG A 10 9.36 18.72 -4.81
N GLU A 11 9.17 20.02 -4.57
CA GLU A 11 9.51 20.64 -3.28
C GLU A 11 8.74 20.01 -2.11
N GLN A 12 7.49 19.58 -2.32
CA GLN A 12 6.72 18.86 -1.31
C GLN A 12 7.23 17.42 -1.09
N GLU A 13 7.59 16.73 -2.16
CA GLU A 13 8.19 15.37 -2.10
C GLU A 13 9.54 15.42 -1.37
N ASP A 14 10.42 16.37 -1.71
CA ASP A 14 11.72 16.57 -1.07
C ASP A 14 11.59 16.92 0.42
N ARG A 15 10.61 17.75 0.78
CA ARG A 15 10.31 18.09 2.18
C ARG A 15 9.77 16.89 2.97
N ALA A 16 8.95 16.06 2.35
CA ALA A 16 8.43 14.85 2.98
C ALA A 16 9.55 13.84 3.25
N GLU A 17 10.46 13.67 2.29
CA GLU A 17 11.63 12.79 2.42
C GLU A 17 12.58 13.27 3.54
N ALA A 18 12.82 14.59 3.62
CA ALA A 18 13.66 15.17 4.67
C ALA A 18 13.06 15.01 6.08
N LEU A 19 11.74 15.17 6.21
CA LEU A 19 11.03 14.92 7.47
C LEU A 19 11.08 13.44 7.87
N GLU A 20 10.89 12.54 6.91
CA GLU A 20 10.99 11.09 7.16
C GLU A 20 12.39 10.70 7.63
N ALA A 21 13.44 11.21 6.97
CA ALA A 21 14.82 10.98 7.39
C ALA A 21 15.08 11.49 8.82
N TYR A 22 14.56 12.67 9.16
CA TYR A 22 14.66 13.24 10.50
C TYR A 22 13.98 12.37 11.56
N LEU A 23 12.78 11.86 11.28
CA LEU A 23 12.06 10.95 12.18
C LEU A 23 12.82 9.64 12.38
N LEU A 24 13.40 9.08 11.32
CA LEU A 24 14.19 7.84 11.40
C LEU A 24 15.49 8.01 12.20
N GLU A 25 16.12 9.19 12.13
CA GLU A 25 17.32 9.51 12.91
C GLU A 25 17.01 9.64 14.41
N HIS A 26 15.81 10.14 14.75
CA HIS A 26 15.39 10.40 16.13
C HIS A 26 14.59 9.26 16.77
N ALA A 27 14.28 8.20 16.01
CA ALA A 27 13.59 7.00 16.49
C ALA A 27 14.45 5.74 16.23
N PRO A 28 15.40 5.41 17.13
CA PRO A 28 16.26 4.25 16.96
C PRO A 28 15.44 2.96 16.86
N GLY A 29 15.76 2.08 15.91
CA GLY A 29 15.02 0.85 15.66
C GLY A 29 13.81 0.99 14.72
N LEU A 30 13.42 2.22 14.34
CA LEU A 30 12.29 2.45 13.44
C LEU A 30 12.65 2.10 11.99
N ARG A 31 13.90 2.39 11.58
CA ARG A 31 14.40 2.04 10.24
C ARG A 31 14.40 0.53 10.04
N GLU A 32 14.92 -0.23 11.00
CA GLU A 32 14.94 -1.70 10.96
C GLU A 32 13.52 -2.27 10.98
N HIS A 33 12.61 -1.62 11.72
CA HIS A 33 11.21 -2.02 11.74
C HIS A 33 10.51 -1.81 10.40
N TYR A 34 10.70 -0.67 9.75
CA TYR A 34 10.16 -0.42 8.41
C TYR A 34 10.76 -1.34 7.37
N ALA A 35 12.07 -1.61 7.42
CA ALA A 35 12.70 -2.59 6.54
C ALA A 35 12.11 -3.99 6.72
N ALA A 36 11.91 -4.43 7.97
CA ALA A 36 11.28 -5.72 8.27
C ALA A 36 9.83 -5.77 7.79
N GLN A 37 9.03 -4.72 8.03
CA GLN A 37 7.67 -4.63 7.52
C GLN A 37 7.62 -4.68 5.99
N TYR A 38 8.49 -3.91 5.31
CA TYR A 38 8.57 -3.88 3.86
C TYR A 38 8.88 -5.27 3.29
N SER A 39 9.90 -5.95 3.83
CA SER A 39 10.26 -7.30 3.38
C SER A 39 9.11 -8.30 3.56
N ALA A 40 8.36 -8.23 4.66
CA ALA A 40 7.22 -9.08 4.91
C ALA A 40 6.03 -8.75 3.98
N PHE A 41 5.85 -7.48 3.58
CA PHE A 41 4.84 -7.12 2.58
C PHE A 41 5.20 -7.62 1.19
N SER A 42 6.46 -7.46 0.77
CA SER A 42 6.91 -8.00 -0.52
C SER A 42 6.68 -9.51 -0.59
N GLN A 43 7.04 -10.26 0.45
CA GLN A 43 6.77 -11.71 0.51
C GLN A 43 5.28 -12.03 0.42
N LEU A 44 4.44 -11.30 1.14
CA LEU A 44 3.00 -11.53 1.14
C LEU A 44 2.35 -11.20 -0.22
N GLU A 45 2.89 -10.20 -0.93
CA GLU A 45 2.47 -9.85 -2.28
C GLU A 45 2.96 -10.88 -3.31
N ASP A 46 4.21 -11.33 -3.21
CA ASP A 46 4.78 -12.39 -4.06
C ASP A 46 4.01 -13.70 -3.90
N ASP A 47 3.71 -14.12 -2.67
CA ASP A 47 2.90 -15.30 -2.37
C ASP A 47 1.49 -15.15 -2.97
N ALA A 48 0.91 -13.95 -2.88
CA ALA A 48 -0.39 -13.66 -3.44
C ALA A 48 -0.42 -13.75 -4.97
N TYR A 49 0.61 -13.21 -5.63
CA TYR A 49 0.79 -13.33 -7.08
C TYR A 49 1.02 -14.79 -7.51
N ALA A 50 1.77 -15.56 -6.73
CA ALA A 50 1.99 -16.98 -7.00
C ALA A 50 0.70 -17.81 -6.87
N HIS A 51 -0.16 -17.48 -5.91
CA HIS A 51 -1.45 -18.17 -5.71
C HIS A 51 -2.59 -17.66 -6.60
N HIS A 52 -2.47 -16.43 -7.09
CA HIS A 52 -3.46 -15.78 -7.96
C HIS A 52 -2.75 -15.17 -9.18
N PRO A 53 -2.24 -15.99 -10.10
CA PRO A 53 -1.64 -15.49 -11.32
C PRO A 53 -2.68 -14.73 -12.15
N ASP A 54 -2.21 -13.78 -12.95
CA ASP A 54 -3.06 -13.10 -13.93
C ASP A 54 -3.77 -14.14 -14.81
N PRO A 55 -5.05 -13.91 -15.17
CA PRO A 55 -5.79 -14.87 -15.98
C PRO A 55 -5.10 -15.04 -17.33
N THR A 56 -4.91 -16.28 -17.73
CA THR A 56 -4.31 -16.60 -19.04
C THR A 56 -5.29 -16.24 -20.16
N PRO A 57 -4.81 -16.07 -21.41
CA PRO A 57 -5.69 -15.91 -22.56
C PRO A 57 -6.74 -17.03 -22.69
N ASP A 58 -6.38 -18.26 -22.28
CA ASP A 58 -7.29 -19.41 -22.29
C ASP A 58 -8.35 -19.31 -21.19
N ASP A 59 -8.02 -18.80 -19.99
CA ASP A 59 -8.99 -18.52 -18.93
C ASP A 59 -10.00 -17.43 -19.37
N ILE A 60 -9.50 -16.41 -20.07
CA ILE A 60 -10.32 -15.34 -20.65
C ILE A 60 -11.25 -15.92 -21.72
N ALA A 61 -10.73 -16.74 -22.63
CA ALA A 61 -11.51 -17.40 -23.68
C ALA A 61 -12.57 -18.36 -23.11
N ALA A 62 -12.22 -19.12 -22.06
CA ALA A 62 -13.14 -20.02 -21.38
C ALA A 62 -14.27 -19.26 -20.66
N ALA A 63 -13.96 -18.14 -20.01
CA ALA A 63 -14.95 -17.25 -19.41
C ALA A 63 -15.88 -16.64 -20.47
N GLU A 64 -15.35 -16.18 -21.60
CA GLU A 64 -16.13 -15.65 -22.72
C GLU A 64 -17.05 -16.70 -23.35
N ALA A 65 -16.57 -17.92 -23.52
CA ALA A 65 -17.37 -19.04 -24.01
C ALA A 65 -18.50 -19.40 -23.03
N ALA A 66 -18.22 -19.42 -21.73
CA ALA A 66 -19.22 -19.67 -20.70
C ALA A 66 -20.31 -18.57 -20.66
N GLU A 67 -19.93 -17.30 -20.85
CA GLU A 67 -20.86 -16.18 -21.00
C GLU A 67 -21.70 -16.28 -22.28
N ALA A 68 -21.09 -16.68 -23.40
CA ALA A 68 -21.79 -16.92 -24.65
C ALA A 68 -22.82 -18.05 -24.53
N ALA A 69 -22.60 -19.03 -23.64
CA ALA A 69 -23.57 -20.08 -23.36
C ALA A 69 -24.77 -19.62 -22.50
N LEU A 70 -24.71 -18.44 -21.86
CA LEU A 70 -25.82 -17.92 -21.06
C LEU A 70 -26.96 -17.37 -21.95
N PRO A 71 -28.23 -17.53 -21.54
CA PRO A 71 -29.37 -16.91 -22.22
C PRO A 71 -29.27 -15.38 -22.12
N SER A 72 -29.68 -14.68 -23.19
CA SER A 72 -29.48 -13.23 -23.38
C SER A 72 -29.88 -12.35 -22.19
N LYS A 73 -30.95 -12.71 -21.47
CA LYS A 73 -31.42 -12.01 -20.26
C LYS A 73 -30.43 -12.02 -19.08
N LYS A 74 -29.53 -13.01 -19.04
CA LYS A 74 -28.50 -13.17 -18.00
C LYS A 74 -27.12 -12.67 -18.43
N ARG A 75 -26.91 -12.42 -19.73
CA ARG A 75 -25.62 -11.93 -20.27
C ARG A 75 -25.31 -10.50 -19.81
N THR A 76 -26.30 -9.62 -19.75
CA THR A 76 -26.12 -8.23 -19.30
C THR A 76 -25.72 -8.13 -17.82
N GLU A 77 -26.24 -8.99 -16.95
CA GLU A 77 -25.86 -9.03 -15.54
C GLU A 77 -24.42 -9.53 -15.34
N ALA A 78 -24.00 -10.52 -16.13
CA ALA A 78 -22.61 -11.01 -16.16
C ALA A 78 -21.65 -9.97 -16.77
N GLN A 79 -22.02 -9.33 -17.88
CA GLN A 79 -21.25 -8.24 -18.49
C GLN A 79 -21.10 -7.02 -17.57
N LEU A 80 -22.13 -6.66 -16.81
CA LEU A 80 -22.07 -5.57 -15.82
C LEU A 80 -21.16 -5.90 -14.63
N ARG A 81 -21.09 -7.17 -14.22
CA ARG A 81 -20.10 -7.62 -13.22
C ARG A 81 -18.66 -7.55 -13.77
N ARG A 82 -18.47 -7.77 -15.07
CA ARG A 82 -17.18 -7.69 -15.78
C ARG A 82 -16.73 -6.24 -16.04
N SER A 83 -17.66 -5.30 -16.30
CA SER A 83 -17.32 -3.90 -16.59
C SER A 83 -16.84 -3.08 -15.38
N PHE A 84 -16.95 -3.61 -14.16
CA PHE A 84 -16.56 -2.91 -12.93
C PHE A 84 -15.47 -3.60 -12.09
N ALA A 85 -14.98 -4.77 -12.52
CA ALA A 85 -13.91 -5.49 -11.84
C ALA A 85 -12.84 -5.83 -12.89
N PRO A 86 -11.75 -5.05 -13.01
CA PRO A 86 -10.65 -5.44 -13.86
C PRO A 86 -10.17 -6.82 -13.41
N LEU A 87 -10.20 -7.78 -14.34
CA LEU A 87 -9.77 -9.16 -14.20
C LEU A 87 -8.26 -9.33 -13.84
N ALA A 88 -7.52 -8.30 -13.42
CA ALA A 88 -6.06 -8.42 -13.27
C ALA A 88 -5.34 -7.48 -12.28
N VAL A 89 -5.98 -6.75 -11.34
CA VAL A 89 -5.22 -5.73 -10.56
C VAL A 89 -5.46 -5.68 -9.05
N HIS A 90 -6.22 -6.58 -8.44
CA HIS A 90 -6.48 -6.46 -7.01
C HIS A 90 -6.17 -7.75 -6.28
N LEU A 91 -5.03 -7.76 -5.57
CA LEU A 91 -4.85 -8.54 -4.35
C LEU A 91 -6.23 -8.64 -3.66
N PRO A 92 -6.77 -9.87 -3.48
CA PRO A 92 -8.08 -10.08 -2.89
C PRO A 92 -8.25 -9.19 -1.66
N SER A 93 -9.47 -8.70 -1.41
CA SER A 93 -9.76 -7.84 -0.25
C SER A 93 -9.28 -8.45 1.07
N GLU A 94 -9.24 -9.79 1.13
CA GLU A 94 -8.65 -10.58 2.20
C GLU A 94 -7.15 -10.30 2.41
N ILE A 95 -6.39 -10.15 1.34
CA ILE A 95 -4.95 -9.87 1.39
C ILE A 95 -4.70 -8.44 1.86
N LYS A 96 -5.49 -7.47 1.37
CA LYS A 96 -5.47 -6.09 1.89
C LYS A 96 -5.79 -6.05 3.39
N ARG A 97 -6.74 -6.88 3.85
CA ARG A 97 -7.09 -7.01 5.26
C ARG A 97 -5.97 -7.67 6.08
N LYS A 98 -5.35 -8.74 5.56
CA LYS A 98 -4.18 -9.40 6.18
C LYS A 98 -3.00 -8.44 6.32
N ARG A 99 -2.69 -7.67 5.27
CA ARG A 99 -1.67 -6.62 5.30
C ARG A 99 -1.93 -5.60 6.41
N LYS A 100 -3.15 -5.06 6.51
CA LYS A 100 -3.54 -4.13 7.58
C LYS A 100 -3.37 -4.73 8.98
N LEU A 101 -3.82 -5.97 9.18
CA LEU A 101 -3.69 -6.65 10.48
C LEU A 101 -2.22 -6.89 10.84
N PHE A 102 -1.40 -7.28 9.88
CA PHE A 102 0.04 -7.47 10.05
C PHE A 102 0.73 -6.17 10.45
N VAL A 103 0.47 -5.05 9.76
CA VAL A 103 0.98 -3.72 10.14
C VAL A 103 0.63 -3.40 11.60
N GLN A 104 -0.63 -3.57 11.97
CA GLN A 104 -1.09 -3.21 13.31
C GLN A 104 -0.48 -4.11 14.39
N GLN A 105 -0.35 -5.40 14.14
CA GLN A 105 0.28 -6.33 15.08
C GLN A 105 1.79 -6.06 15.20
N GLY A 106 2.47 -5.85 14.07
CA GLY A 106 3.88 -5.50 14.02
C GLY A 106 4.17 -4.20 14.76
N GLN A 107 3.38 -3.15 14.51
CA GLN A 107 3.51 -1.87 15.21
C GLN A 107 3.27 -2.01 16.71
N ARG A 108 2.26 -2.79 17.13
CA ARG A 108 2.01 -3.06 18.56
C ARG A 108 3.14 -3.83 19.22
N ALA A 109 3.72 -4.81 18.53
CA ALA A 109 4.86 -5.57 19.03
C ALA A 109 6.10 -4.69 19.15
N TRP A 110 6.39 -3.88 18.13
CA TRP A 110 7.49 -2.92 18.16
C TRP A 110 7.31 -1.86 19.25
N ASN A 111 6.09 -1.33 19.42
CA ASN A 111 5.79 -0.38 20.49
C ASN A 111 5.99 -0.97 21.91
N ARG A 112 5.77 -2.28 22.09
CA ARG A 112 6.04 -2.96 23.37
C ARG A 112 7.53 -3.22 23.60
N ALA A 113 8.27 -3.49 22.52
CA ALA A 113 9.69 -3.80 22.58
C ALA A 113 10.57 -2.55 22.70
N ASN A 114 10.08 -1.39 22.26
CA ASN A 114 10.84 -0.13 22.31
C ASN A 114 10.44 0.70 23.54
N PRO A 115 11.42 1.11 24.37
CA PRO A 115 11.16 1.96 25.53
C PRO A 115 10.72 3.38 25.15
N THR A 116 11.02 3.83 23.93
CA THR A 116 10.59 5.11 23.36
C THR A 116 9.94 4.88 22.00
N PRO A 117 8.70 4.35 21.96
CA PRO A 117 8.01 4.12 20.70
C PRO A 117 7.68 5.47 20.04
N LEU A 118 7.68 5.50 18.71
CA LEU A 118 7.18 6.64 17.95
C LEU A 118 5.66 6.75 18.16
N THR A 119 5.27 7.45 19.24
CA THR A 119 3.88 7.81 19.50
C THR A 119 3.49 8.98 18.61
N TRP A 120 2.19 9.15 18.39
CA TRP A 120 1.67 10.31 17.66
C TRP A 120 2.10 11.65 18.28
N GLU A 121 2.26 11.69 19.62
CA GLU A 121 2.77 12.86 20.32
C GLU A 121 4.26 13.11 20.00
N LEU A 122 5.10 12.07 20.08
CA LEU A 122 6.54 12.19 19.74
C LEU A 122 6.74 12.57 18.26
N GLU A 123 5.96 11.96 17.36
CA GLU A 123 5.96 12.29 15.93
C GLU A 123 5.59 13.76 15.70
N ARG A 124 4.55 14.27 16.39
CA ARG A 124 4.18 15.68 16.33
C ARG A 124 5.26 16.60 16.87
N THR A 125 5.90 16.23 17.98
CA THR A 125 6.99 17.02 18.57
C THR A 125 8.18 17.08 17.62
N LEU A 126 8.62 15.94 17.08
CA LEU A 126 9.72 15.87 16.12
C LEU A 126 9.40 16.61 14.81
N ALA A 127 8.17 16.52 14.31
CA ALA A 127 7.74 17.27 13.13
C ALA A 127 7.75 18.79 13.38
N ALA A 128 7.32 19.24 14.56
CA ALA A 128 7.39 20.65 14.95
C ALA A 128 8.84 21.13 15.12
N GLU A 129 9.72 20.29 15.68
CA GLU A 129 11.15 20.57 15.78
C GLU A 129 11.82 20.67 14.41
N PHE A 130 11.48 19.77 13.49
CA PHE A 130 11.95 19.81 12.10
C PHE A 130 11.52 21.11 11.40
N ILE A 131 10.23 21.49 11.49
CA ILE A 131 9.73 22.75 10.92
C ILE A 131 10.48 23.95 11.54
N LYS A 132 10.75 23.92 12.84
CA LYS A 132 11.49 24.99 13.52
C LYS A 132 12.96 25.06 13.07
N ALA A 133 13.59 23.92 12.81
CA ALA A 133 14.99 23.82 12.44
C ALA A 133 15.25 24.05 10.94
N PHE A 134 14.29 23.70 10.07
CA PHE A 134 14.49 23.65 8.61
C PHE A 134 13.38 24.33 7.79
N GLY A 135 12.33 24.85 8.42
CA GLY A 135 11.14 25.41 7.75
C GLY A 135 11.28 26.83 7.19
N HIS A 136 12.48 27.22 6.73
CA HIS A 136 12.69 28.46 5.99
C HIS A 136 12.16 28.38 4.55
#